data_AF-A0A1I0NCQ3-F1
#
_entry.id   AF-A0A1I0NCQ3-F1
#
_cell.length_a   1.000
_cell.length_b   1.000
_cell.length_c   1.000
_cell.angle_alpha   90.00
_cell.angle_beta   90.00
_cell.angle_gamma   90.00
#
_symmetry.space_group_name_H-M   'P 1'
#
loop_
_entity.id
_entity.type
_entity.pdbx_description
1 polymer ?
#
loop_
_entity_poly.entity_id
_entity_poly.type
_entity_poly.pdbx_seq_one_letter_code
_entity_poly.pdbx_strand_id
1 'polypeptide(L)'
;MKKHLLLLLLTISISACHQKTAGNTTIDSTAIPKAQPAPIATDTFQMGNKNFLVYDIDPAESPFTEEPPVDSDSAELTLLHHDINGHIKRLGDSLIITLENGRHIVLASNIHPEHDDSYTEYTYTGYLSDIKQYGIFATYYESIDFLLVDQSTGVTTHTWGAPIISPDKKYFLCSSYDLEADLTANGFQLYSYQNGTITPIGEIALDNWGPGQVKWIDNNTFVAEHISLDSTMNKVIKPVKIVMQ
;
A
#
# COMPACT_ATOMS: atom_id res chain seq x y z
N MET A 1 46.25 22.07 10.61
CA MET A 1 46.43 23.48 11.05
C MET A 1 45.19 24.23 10.57
N LYS A 2 44.32 24.89 11.32
CA LYS A 2 44.29 25.38 12.70
C LYS A 2 42.85 25.27 13.23
N LYS A 3 42.73 24.93 14.52
CA LYS A 3 41.53 25.15 15.37
C LYS A 3 41.33 26.65 15.57
N HIS A 4 40.09 27.15 15.66
CA HIS A 4 39.79 28.29 16.54
C HIS A 4 38.38 28.17 17.15
N LEU A 5 38.40 27.75 18.40
CA LEU A 5 37.45 28.03 19.47
C LEU A 5 37.44 29.55 19.73
N LEU A 6 36.25 30.16 19.86
CA LEU A 6 36.12 31.45 20.53
C LEU A 6 34.87 31.46 21.42
N LEU A 7 35.12 31.64 22.70
CA LEU A 7 34.22 31.80 23.84
C LEU A 7 34.40 33.26 24.30
N LEU A 8 33.33 34.02 24.61
CA LEU A 8 33.16 34.83 25.83
C LEU A 8 32.01 35.87 25.80
N LEU A 9 31.30 35.92 26.94
CA LEU A 9 30.69 37.03 27.70
C LEU A 9 29.54 37.84 27.05
N LEU A 10 28.29 37.75 27.53
CA LEU A 10 27.68 38.17 28.81
C LEU A 10 27.59 39.70 28.99
N THR A 11 26.37 40.24 28.84
CA THR A 11 25.95 41.51 29.42
C THR A 11 24.66 41.32 30.22
N ILE A 12 24.70 41.81 31.45
CA ILE A 12 23.66 41.80 32.46
C ILE A 12 22.89 43.11 32.34
N SER A 13 21.56 43.03 32.26
CA SER A 13 20.67 44.19 32.40
C SER A 13 19.67 43.90 33.52
N ILE A 14 19.76 44.70 34.58
CA ILE A 14 18.93 44.66 35.78
C ILE A 14 17.64 45.44 35.48
N SER A 15 16.47 44.96 35.92
CA SER A 15 15.35 45.85 36.22
C SER A 15 14.43 45.28 37.29
N ALA A 16 13.93 46.22 38.10
CA ALA A 16 13.44 46.10 39.46
C ALA A 16 12.16 45.29 39.67
N CYS A 17 12.03 44.81 40.91
CA CYS A 17 10.80 44.26 41.48
C CYS A 17 9.62 45.23 41.42
N HIS A 18 8.44 44.70 41.12
CA HIS A 18 7.18 45.13 41.73
C HIS A 18 6.46 43.87 42.24
N GLN A 19 6.25 43.80 43.56
CA GLN A 19 5.44 42.77 44.20
C GLN A 19 3.96 42.98 43.86
N LYS A 20 3.29 41.94 43.38
CA LYS A 20 1.84 41.77 43.52
C LYS A 20 1.56 40.40 44.13
N THR A 21 1.15 40.48 45.38
CA THR A 21 0.20 39.64 46.13
C THR A 21 -0.01 38.20 45.63
N ALA A 22 0.44 37.25 46.45
CA ALA A 22 0.08 35.85 46.36
C ALA A 22 -1.46 35.69 46.40
N GLY A 23 -2.03 35.27 45.27
CA GLY A 23 -3.34 34.64 45.25
C GLY A 23 -3.15 33.17 45.62
N ASN A 24 -3.72 32.76 46.75
CA ASN A 24 -3.91 31.34 47.07
C ASN A 24 -4.85 30.75 46.02
N THR A 25 -4.29 30.09 45.02
CA THR A 25 -5.02 29.09 44.23
C THR A 25 -4.61 27.74 44.79
N THR A 26 -5.48 27.15 45.59
CA THR A 26 -5.48 25.72 45.88
C THR A 26 -5.40 24.95 44.56
N ILE A 27 -4.21 24.44 44.24
CA ILE A 27 -4.05 23.40 43.23
C ILE A 27 -4.52 22.13 43.91
N ASP A 28 -5.74 21.71 43.59
CA ASP A 28 -6.21 20.38 43.91
C ASP A 28 -5.37 19.39 43.10
N SER A 29 -4.32 18.87 43.75
CA SER A 29 -3.36 17.95 43.19
C SER A 29 -3.88 16.52 43.36
N THR A 30 -4.96 16.17 42.65
CA THR A 30 -5.53 14.81 42.68
C THR A 30 -6.02 14.29 41.33
N ALA A 31 -5.54 14.85 40.21
CA ALA A 31 -5.73 14.21 38.90
C ALA A 31 -4.42 13.55 38.45
N ILE A 32 -4.18 12.32 38.91
CA ILE A 32 -3.29 11.41 38.19
C ILE A 32 -3.95 11.15 36.84
N PRO A 33 -3.32 11.45 35.68
CA PRO A 33 -3.87 11.04 34.40
C PRO A 33 -4.02 9.52 34.45
N LYS A 34 -5.26 9.02 34.42
CA LYS A 34 -5.48 7.58 34.19
C LYS A 34 -4.79 7.27 32.87
N ALA A 35 -3.73 6.47 32.92
CA ALA A 35 -3.12 5.91 31.72
C ALA A 35 -4.25 5.22 30.94
N GLN A 36 -4.51 5.70 29.74
CA GLN A 36 -5.46 5.04 28.85
C GLN A 36 -4.94 3.60 28.64
N PRO A 37 -5.80 2.57 28.79
CA PRO A 37 -5.38 1.20 28.52
C PRO A 37 -4.73 1.12 27.14
N ALA A 38 -3.65 0.36 27.03
CA ALA A 38 -3.05 0.10 25.73
C ALA A 38 -4.14 -0.48 24.80
N PRO A 39 -4.21 -0.05 23.53
CA PRO A 39 -5.19 -0.59 22.60
C PRO A 39 -5.00 -2.10 22.47
N ILE A 40 -6.11 -2.84 22.54
CA ILE A 40 -6.15 -4.29 22.39
C ILE A 40 -6.41 -4.58 20.92
N ALA A 41 -5.63 -5.51 20.34
CA ALA A 41 -5.84 -5.94 18.96
C ALA A 41 -7.20 -6.65 18.84
N THR A 42 -7.98 -6.30 17.82
CA THR A 42 -9.27 -6.91 17.51
C THR A 42 -9.13 -8.20 16.72
N ASP A 43 -8.03 -8.34 15.98
CA ASP A 43 -7.67 -9.55 15.24
C ASP A 43 -6.13 -9.64 15.09
N THR A 44 -5.63 -10.82 14.70
CA THR A 44 -4.22 -11.06 14.40
C THR A 44 -4.06 -12.07 13.28
N PHE A 45 -3.08 -11.87 12.42
CA PHE A 45 -2.71 -12.85 11.40
C PHE A 45 -1.19 -12.87 11.16
N GLN A 46 -0.74 -13.85 10.37
CA GLN A 46 0.67 -14.02 10.02
C GLN A 46 0.86 -14.05 8.51
N MET A 47 1.94 -13.43 8.04
CA MET A 47 2.45 -13.60 6.67
C MET A 47 3.92 -13.97 6.77
N GLY A 48 4.23 -15.23 6.49
CA GLY A 48 5.58 -15.78 6.69
C GLY A 48 5.97 -15.77 8.17
N ASN A 49 7.10 -15.12 8.48
CA ASN A 49 7.61 -15.01 9.85
C ASN A 49 7.19 -13.72 10.58
N LYS A 50 6.25 -12.96 10.01
CA LYS A 50 5.80 -11.68 10.56
C LYS A 50 4.40 -11.80 11.15
N ASN A 51 4.20 -11.19 12.31
CA ASN A 51 2.88 -11.09 12.95
C ASN A 51 2.26 -9.72 12.64
N PHE A 52 0.96 -9.71 12.42
CA PHE A 52 0.17 -8.51 12.17
C PHE A 52 -0.91 -8.39 13.23
N LEU A 53 -0.98 -7.22 13.85
CA LEU A 53 -1.99 -6.88 14.85
C LEU A 53 -2.99 -5.92 14.22
N VAL A 54 -4.27 -6.27 14.25
CA VAL A 54 -5.36 -5.47 13.69
C VAL A 54 -6.03 -4.69 14.82
N TYR A 55 -6.32 -3.42 14.59
CA TYR A 55 -7.00 -2.53 15.53
C TYR A 55 -8.11 -1.78 14.80
N ASP A 56 -9.29 -1.76 15.39
CA ASP A 56 -10.34 -0.85 14.98
C ASP A 56 -9.86 0.60 15.16
N ILE A 57 -10.19 1.46 14.19
CA ILE A 57 -9.97 2.90 14.29
C ILE A 57 -11.28 3.64 14.05
N ASP A 58 -11.35 4.89 14.52
CA ASP A 58 -12.51 5.75 14.27
C ASP A 58 -12.65 5.95 12.75
N PRO A 59 -13.85 5.77 12.16
CA PRO A 59 -14.10 6.10 10.76
C PRO A 59 -13.63 7.50 10.34
N ALA A 60 -13.63 8.48 11.26
CA ALA A 60 -13.13 9.83 11.02
C ALA A 60 -11.60 9.91 10.84
N GLU A 61 -10.86 8.87 11.23
CA GLU A 61 -9.41 8.73 11.03
C GLU A 61 -9.06 7.96 9.75
N SER A 62 -10.06 7.50 8.97
CA SER A 62 -9.83 6.82 7.71
C SER A 62 -9.03 7.71 6.75
N PRO A 63 -7.93 7.20 6.16
CA PRO A 63 -7.18 7.93 5.14
C PRO A 63 -7.83 7.82 3.75
N PHE A 64 -8.93 7.07 3.63
CA PHE A 64 -9.61 6.80 2.37
C PHE A 64 -10.76 7.77 2.17
N THR A 65 -10.85 8.25 0.93
CA THR A 65 -11.99 9.00 0.42
C THR A 65 -12.64 8.16 -0.66
N GLU A 66 -13.94 8.33 -0.91
CA GLU A 66 -14.57 7.70 -2.08
C GLU A 66 -13.84 8.15 -3.35
N GLU A 67 -13.25 7.19 -4.06
CA GLU A 67 -12.63 7.50 -5.35
C GLU A 67 -13.71 7.71 -6.41
N PRO A 68 -13.61 8.74 -7.25
CA PRO A 68 -14.50 8.89 -8.38
C PRO A 68 -14.28 7.73 -9.36
N PRO A 69 -15.31 7.28 -10.09
CA PRO A 69 -15.15 6.23 -11.10
C PRO A 69 -14.14 6.67 -12.15
N VAL A 70 -13.10 5.86 -12.36
CA VAL A 70 -12.08 6.06 -13.40
C VAL A 70 -12.54 5.36 -14.67
N ASP A 71 -12.58 6.08 -15.79
CA ASP A 71 -12.79 5.50 -17.11
C ASP A 71 -11.49 4.77 -17.56
N SER A 72 -11.55 3.45 -17.66
CA SER A 72 -10.38 2.57 -17.83
C SER A 72 -9.64 2.79 -19.15
N ASP A 73 -10.36 3.06 -20.23
CA ASP A 73 -9.77 3.16 -21.58
C ASP A 73 -8.89 4.41 -21.71
N SER A 74 -9.31 5.49 -21.07
CA SER A 74 -8.55 6.75 -21.01
C SER A 74 -7.27 6.61 -20.18
N ALA A 75 -7.21 5.68 -19.23
CA ALA A 75 -6.10 5.55 -18.29
C ALA A 75 -4.86 4.92 -18.93
N GLU A 76 -5.00 3.77 -19.62
CA GLU A 76 -3.84 3.11 -20.26
C GLU A 76 -3.24 4.01 -21.35
N LEU A 77 -4.07 4.58 -22.22
CA LEU A 77 -3.60 5.46 -23.29
C LEU A 77 -2.81 6.65 -22.74
N THR A 78 -3.29 7.23 -21.63
CA THR A 78 -2.58 8.31 -20.93
C THR A 78 -1.21 7.84 -20.42
N LEU A 79 -1.13 6.65 -19.84
CA LEU A 79 0.12 6.07 -19.33
C LEU A 79 1.10 5.75 -20.46
N LEU A 80 0.63 5.23 -21.59
CA LEU A 80 1.45 4.96 -22.77
C LEU A 80 2.02 6.25 -23.37
N HIS A 81 1.24 7.34 -23.41
CA HIS A 81 1.73 8.64 -23.85
C HIS A 81 2.77 9.26 -22.90
N HIS A 82 2.69 8.95 -21.60
CA HIS A 82 3.67 9.40 -20.61
C HIS A 82 4.98 8.59 -20.63
N ASP A 83 5.03 7.42 -21.27
CA ASP A 83 6.29 6.70 -21.47
C ASP A 83 7.09 7.30 -22.64
N ILE A 84 7.71 8.44 -22.38
CA ILE A 84 8.48 9.24 -23.34
C ILE A 84 9.60 8.43 -24.02
N ASN A 85 10.11 7.39 -23.35
CA ASN A 85 11.19 6.55 -23.86
C ASN A 85 10.69 5.39 -24.74
N GLY A 86 9.36 5.17 -24.78
CA GLY A 86 8.73 4.15 -25.63
C GLY A 86 9.13 2.72 -25.27
N HIS A 87 9.36 2.44 -23.99
CA HIS A 87 9.59 1.09 -23.49
C HIS A 87 8.34 0.23 -23.63
N ILE A 88 7.16 0.83 -23.47
CA ILE A 88 5.87 0.16 -23.52
C ILE A 88 5.12 0.60 -24.77
N LYS A 89 4.64 -0.36 -25.55
CA LYS A 89 3.86 -0.11 -26.77
C LYS A 89 2.73 -1.11 -26.88
N ARG A 90 1.53 -0.64 -27.21
CA ARG A 90 0.42 -1.49 -27.65
C ARG A 90 0.47 -1.63 -29.18
N LEU A 91 0.40 -2.87 -29.66
CA LEU A 91 0.31 -3.21 -31.08
C LEU A 91 -0.81 -4.23 -31.28
N GLY A 92 -1.99 -3.74 -31.68
CA GLY A 92 -3.21 -4.54 -31.65
C GLY A 92 -3.46 -5.07 -30.24
N ASP A 93 -3.66 -6.38 -30.12
CA ASP A 93 -3.96 -7.06 -28.86
C ASP A 93 -2.71 -7.36 -28.01
N SER A 94 -1.52 -7.01 -28.52
CA SER A 94 -0.26 -7.27 -27.83
C SER A 94 0.28 -6.04 -27.12
N LEU A 95 0.70 -6.21 -25.87
CA LEU A 95 1.53 -5.26 -25.12
C LEU A 95 2.99 -5.67 -25.26
N ILE A 96 3.82 -4.78 -25.80
CA ILE A 96 5.25 -4.97 -26.02
C ILE A 96 6.00 -4.16 -24.97
N ILE A 97 6.86 -4.83 -24.21
CA ILE A 97 7.72 -4.24 -23.18
C ILE A 97 9.17 -4.39 -23.62
N THR A 98 9.88 -3.27 -23.78
CA THR A 98 11.30 -3.21 -24.11
C THR A 98 12.10 -3.06 -22.83
N LEU A 99 12.89 -4.08 -22.50
CA LEU A 99 13.76 -4.12 -21.34
C LEU A 99 15.00 -3.23 -21.55
N GLU A 100 15.72 -2.91 -20.46
CA GLU A 100 16.95 -2.12 -20.51
C GLU A 100 18.04 -2.72 -21.42
N ASN A 101 18.07 -4.05 -21.54
CA ASN A 101 19.01 -4.75 -22.41
C ASN A 101 18.57 -4.81 -23.89
N GLY A 102 17.45 -4.16 -24.25
CA GLY A 102 16.89 -4.11 -25.59
C GLY A 102 16.08 -5.35 -25.99
N ARG A 103 15.97 -6.38 -25.14
CA ARG A 103 15.07 -7.52 -25.38
C ARG A 103 13.62 -7.08 -25.19
N HIS A 104 12.72 -7.73 -25.92
CA HIS A 104 11.29 -7.52 -25.80
C HIS A 104 10.60 -8.66 -25.04
N ILE A 105 9.66 -8.31 -24.18
CA ILE A 105 8.59 -9.19 -23.69
C ILE A 105 7.33 -8.83 -24.45
N VAL A 106 6.56 -9.84 -24.86
CA VAL A 106 5.29 -9.66 -25.56
C VAL A 106 4.22 -10.36 -24.75
N LEU A 107 3.23 -9.60 -24.29
CA LEU A 107 2.02 -10.11 -23.66
C LEU A 107 0.90 -10.01 -24.68
N ALA A 108 0.54 -11.15 -25.29
CA ALA A 108 -0.50 -11.22 -26.31
C ALA A 108 -1.85 -11.51 -25.66
N SER A 109 -2.78 -10.55 -25.76
CA SER A 109 -4.15 -10.75 -25.31
C SER A 109 -4.90 -11.65 -26.28
N ASN A 110 -5.87 -12.39 -25.75
CA ASN A 110 -6.82 -13.21 -26.49
C ASN A 110 -8.23 -12.78 -26.10
N ILE A 111 -8.65 -11.61 -26.59
CA ILE A 111 -9.93 -10.99 -26.21
C ILE A 111 -11.14 -11.55 -26.98
N HIS A 112 -10.90 -12.36 -28.01
CA HIS A 112 -11.93 -13.03 -28.82
C HIS A 112 -11.58 -14.50 -29.04
N PRO A 113 -11.46 -15.31 -27.96
CA PRO A 113 -11.11 -16.71 -28.09
C PRO A 113 -12.26 -17.53 -28.70
N GLU A 114 -11.96 -18.70 -29.25
CA GLU A 114 -13.00 -19.66 -29.67
C GLU A 114 -13.75 -20.27 -28.48
N HIS A 115 -13.08 -20.33 -27.32
CA HIS A 115 -13.60 -20.82 -26.05
C HIS A 115 -13.26 -19.83 -24.95
N ASP A 116 -14.25 -19.48 -24.12
CA ASP A 116 -14.10 -18.39 -23.15
C ASP A 116 -12.99 -18.67 -22.12
N ASP A 117 -12.69 -19.94 -21.82
CA ASP A 117 -11.62 -20.38 -20.92
C ASP A 117 -10.22 -19.90 -21.31
N SER A 118 -10.06 -19.50 -22.57
CA SER A 118 -8.81 -19.00 -23.15
C SER A 118 -8.77 -17.48 -23.20
N TYR A 119 -9.78 -16.78 -22.66
CA TYR A 119 -9.81 -15.32 -22.59
C TYR A 119 -8.64 -14.81 -21.73
N THR A 120 -7.93 -13.84 -22.27
CA THR A 120 -6.88 -13.14 -21.51
C THR A 120 -6.72 -11.72 -22.04
N GLU A 121 -6.67 -10.76 -21.14
CA GLU A 121 -6.41 -9.36 -21.48
C GLU A 121 -5.31 -8.80 -20.57
N TYR A 122 -4.34 -8.11 -21.18
CA TYR A 122 -3.25 -7.47 -20.46
C TYR A 122 -3.33 -5.96 -20.64
N THR A 123 -3.45 -5.22 -19.55
CA THR A 123 -3.56 -3.75 -19.54
C THR A 123 -2.41 -3.14 -18.76
N TYR A 124 -1.67 -2.22 -19.38
CA TYR A 124 -0.56 -1.53 -18.72
C TYR A 124 -1.07 -0.52 -17.69
N THR A 125 -0.56 -0.61 -16.46
CA THR A 125 -1.00 0.25 -15.34
C THR A 125 0.06 1.26 -14.91
N GLY A 126 1.23 1.26 -15.55
CA GLY A 126 2.30 2.22 -15.29
C GLY A 126 3.63 1.59 -14.85
N TYR A 127 4.65 2.43 -14.76
CA TYR A 127 5.99 2.05 -14.31
C TYR A 127 6.17 2.39 -12.83
N LEU A 128 6.47 1.38 -12.02
CA LEU A 128 6.67 1.48 -10.59
C LEU A 128 8.16 1.71 -10.31
N SER A 129 8.58 2.98 -10.39
CA SER A 129 10.00 3.36 -10.30
C SER A 129 10.67 2.97 -8.99
N ASP A 130 9.92 2.89 -7.89
CA ASP A 130 10.42 2.51 -6.56
C ASP A 130 10.87 1.05 -6.49
N ILE A 131 10.28 0.17 -7.30
CA ILE A 131 10.63 -1.26 -7.37
C ILE A 131 11.14 -1.70 -8.76
N LYS A 132 11.27 -0.75 -9.70
CA LYS A 132 11.71 -0.94 -11.08
C LYS A 132 10.93 -2.02 -11.85
N GLN A 133 9.62 -2.03 -11.66
CA GLN A 133 8.71 -2.98 -12.31
C GLN A 133 7.76 -2.23 -13.24
N TYR A 134 7.38 -2.85 -14.35
CA TYR A 134 6.18 -2.48 -15.08
C TYR A 134 4.98 -3.20 -14.46
N GLY A 135 3.92 -2.47 -14.16
CA GLY A 135 2.65 -3.02 -13.68
C GLY A 135 1.72 -3.33 -14.83
N ILE A 136 1.16 -4.54 -14.83
CA ILE A 136 0.18 -5.00 -15.81
C ILE A 136 -0.99 -5.62 -15.06
N PHE A 137 -2.20 -5.15 -15.32
CA PHE A 137 -3.41 -5.82 -14.88
C PHE A 137 -3.74 -6.93 -15.89
N ALA A 138 -3.92 -8.15 -15.42
CA ALA A 138 -4.25 -9.30 -16.24
C ALA A 138 -5.67 -9.78 -15.89
N THR A 139 -6.54 -9.83 -16.89
CA THR A 139 -7.90 -10.34 -16.76
C THR A 139 -7.99 -11.67 -17.48
N TYR A 140 -8.59 -12.66 -16.83
CA TYR A 140 -8.92 -13.97 -17.36
C TYR A 140 -10.44 -14.19 -17.30
N TYR A 141 -10.94 -15.29 -17.83
CA TYR A 141 -12.39 -15.56 -17.88
C TYR A 141 -13.09 -15.47 -16.52
N GLU A 142 -12.45 -16.03 -15.49
CA GLU A 142 -12.99 -16.13 -14.13
C GLU A 142 -11.99 -15.65 -13.07
N SER A 143 -10.89 -15.02 -13.45
CA SER A 143 -9.91 -14.55 -12.47
C SER A 143 -9.19 -13.30 -12.95
N ILE A 144 -8.51 -12.64 -12.03
CA ILE A 144 -7.63 -11.51 -12.31
C ILE A 144 -6.30 -11.76 -11.62
N ASP A 145 -5.24 -11.25 -12.21
CA ASP A 145 -3.90 -11.17 -11.61
C ASP A 145 -3.36 -9.75 -11.80
N PHE A 146 -2.38 -9.40 -10.98
CA PHE A 146 -1.50 -8.27 -11.25
C PHE A 146 -0.07 -8.76 -11.49
N LEU A 147 0.50 -8.38 -12.63
CA LEU A 147 1.86 -8.78 -13.02
C LEU A 147 2.85 -7.64 -12.76
N LEU A 148 3.98 -8.01 -12.17
CA LEU A 148 5.16 -7.17 -12.03
C LEU A 148 6.25 -7.69 -12.97
N VAL A 149 6.56 -6.93 -14.01
CA VAL A 149 7.61 -7.29 -14.98
C VAL A 149 8.87 -6.48 -14.70
N ASP A 150 9.95 -7.18 -14.36
CA ASP A 150 11.22 -6.55 -14.01
C ASP A 150 11.83 -5.85 -15.22
N GLN A 151 12.15 -4.56 -15.07
CA GLN A 151 12.62 -3.73 -16.18
C GLN A 151 13.93 -4.24 -16.81
N SER A 152 14.80 -4.89 -16.03
CA SER A 152 16.13 -5.31 -16.48
C SER A 152 16.17 -6.74 -16.98
N THR A 153 15.45 -7.64 -16.30
CA THR A 153 15.49 -9.09 -16.52
C THR A 153 14.24 -9.63 -17.19
N GLY A 154 13.14 -8.88 -17.23
CA GLY A 154 11.84 -9.33 -17.73
C GLY A 154 11.24 -10.50 -16.93
N VAL A 155 11.75 -10.78 -15.73
CA VAL A 155 11.14 -11.76 -14.83
C VAL A 155 9.79 -11.21 -14.40
N THR A 156 8.75 -12.04 -14.55
CA THR A 156 7.38 -11.69 -14.19
C THR A 156 7.02 -12.31 -12.85
N THR A 157 6.52 -11.49 -11.93
CA THR A 157 5.93 -11.94 -10.66
C THR A 157 4.42 -11.74 -10.73
N HIS A 158 3.66 -12.82 -10.50
CA HIS A 158 2.20 -12.76 -10.36
C HIS A 158 1.85 -12.41 -8.91
N THR A 159 0.90 -11.49 -8.74
CA THR A 159 0.45 -11.01 -7.43
C THR A 159 -1.06 -10.87 -7.43
N TRP A 160 -1.69 -11.00 -6.26
CA TRP A 160 -3.15 -10.93 -6.13
C TRP A 160 -3.73 -9.55 -6.46
N GLY A 161 -2.91 -8.50 -6.45
CA GLY A 161 -3.36 -7.14 -6.71
C GLY A 161 -2.18 -6.19 -6.88
N ALA A 162 -2.46 -4.94 -7.26
CA ALA A 162 -1.43 -3.92 -7.46
C ALA A 162 -0.58 -3.71 -6.19
N PRO A 163 0.74 -3.51 -6.32
CA PRO A 163 1.61 -3.36 -5.17
C PRO A 163 1.44 -2.00 -4.48
N ILE A 164 1.31 -2.05 -3.16
CA ILE A 164 1.23 -0.88 -2.29
C ILE A 164 2.56 -0.83 -1.53
N ILE A 165 3.44 0.08 -1.97
CA ILE A 165 4.85 0.13 -1.56
C ILE A 165 4.99 0.86 -0.21
N SER A 166 5.77 0.28 0.70
CA SER A 166 6.06 0.90 2.01
C SER A 166 6.84 2.21 1.84
N PRO A 167 6.74 3.17 2.77
CA PRO A 167 7.43 4.47 2.64
C PRO A 167 8.96 4.35 2.55
N ASP A 168 9.56 3.35 3.22
CA ASP A 168 10.98 3.02 3.10
C ASP A 168 11.34 2.12 1.91
N LYS A 169 10.35 1.73 1.11
CA LYS A 169 10.46 0.95 -0.13
C LYS A 169 11.04 -0.45 0.05
N LYS A 170 11.09 -0.95 1.29
CA LYS A 170 11.62 -2.29 1.59
C LYS A 170 10.56 -3.38 1.46
N TYR A 171 9.29 -3.01 1.53
CA TYR A 171 8.17 -3.93 1.43
C TYR A 171 7.12 -3.40 0.47
N PHE A 172 6.32 -4.31 -0.06
CA PHE A 172 5.03 -3.96 -0.64
C PHE A 172 3.99 -5.02 -0.34
N LEU A 173 2.75 -4.58 -0.24
CA LEU A 173 1.58 -5.43 -0.07
C LEU A 173 0.84 -5.56 -1.39
N CYS A 174 0.29 -6.73 -1.66
CA CYS A 174 -0.70 -6.93 -2.71
C CYS A 174 -1.95 -7.48 -2.03
N SER A 175 -3.05 -6.73 -2.05
CA SER A 175 -4.31 -7.13 -1.45
C SER A 175 -5.31 -7.54 -2.52
N SER A 176 -6.18 -8.47 -2.18
CA SER A 176 -7.32 -8.87 -3.00
C SER A 176 -8.54 -9.15 -2.14
N TYR A 177 -9.72 -8.92 -2.69
CA TYR A 177 -11.01 -9.10 -2.03
C TYR A 177 -11.92 -9.94 -2.90
N ASP A 178 -12.42 -11.04 -2.34
CA ASP A 178 -13.47 -11.86 -2.95
C ASP A 178 -14.19 -12.69 -1.88
N LEU A 179 -15.15 -12.07 -1.19
CA LEU A 179 -16.00 -12.75 -0.21
C LEU A 179 -17.27 -13.37 -0.82
N GLU A 180 -17.49 -13.20 -2.13
CA GLU A 180 -18.78 -13.49 -2.77
C GLU A 180 -18.68 -14.63 -3.76
N ALA A 181 -17.75 -14.55 -4.71
CA ALA A 181 -17.62 -15.50 -5.80
C ALA A 181 -16.59 -16.59 -5.53
N ASP A 182 -15.58 -16.29 -4.68
CA ASP A 182 -14.46 -17.18 -4.35
C ASP A 182 -13.71 -17.66 -5.61
N LEU A 183 -13.60 -16.76 -6.59
CA LEU A 183 -12.90 -16.97 -7.85
C LEU A 183 -11.47 -16.40 -7.82
N THR A 184 -11.23 -15.44 -6.92
CA THR A 184 -9.93 -14.82 -6.69
C THR A 184 -9.56 -14.88 -5.21
N ALA A 185 -8.29 -14.61 -4.89
CA ALA A 185 -7.85 -14.64 -3.50
C ALA A 185 -8.54 -13.55 -2.67
N ASN A 186 -8.80 -13.84 -1.39
CA ASN A 186 -9.28 -12.86 -0.43
C ASN A 186 -8.27 -12.70 0.71
N GLY A 187 -7.48 -11.62 0.71
CA GLY A 187 -6.48 -11.38 1.73
C GLY A 187 -5.26 -10.58 1.24
N PHE A 188 -4.08 -10.90 1.77
CA PHE A 188 -2.84 -10.17 1.51
C PHE A 188 -1.69 -11.08 1.09
N GLN A 189 -0.85 -10.57 0.21
CA GLN A 189 0.52 -11.03 0.02
C GLN A 189 1.50 -9.95 0.45
N LEU A 190 2.63 -10.35 1.03
CA LEU A 190 3.72 -9.48 1.42
C LEU A 190 5.02 -9.91 0.75
N TYR A 191 5.70 -8.92 0.19
CA TYR A 191 7.00 -9.08 -0.44
C TYR A 191 8.02 -8.12 0.18
N SER A 192 9.28 -8.53 0.22
CA SER A 192 10.40 -7.59 0.37
C SER A 192 10.96 -7.21 -0.99
N TYR A 193 11.45 -5.98 -1.08
CA TYR A 193 12.25 -5.49 -2.20
C TYR A 193 13.60 -4.98 -1.70
N GLN A 194 14.67 -5.67 -2.11
CA GLN A 194 16.04 -5.30 -1.73
C GLN A 194 16.99 -5.52 -2.90
N ASN A 195 17.82 -4.52 -3.20
CA ASN A 195 18.84 -4.59 -4.24
C ASN A 195 18.30 -5.05 -5.61
N GLY A 196 17.11 -4.57 -6.00
CA GLY A 196 16.48 -4.95 -7.27
C GLY A 196 15.78 -6.30 -7.25
N THR A 197 15.74 -7.00 -6.11
CA THR A 197 15.15 -8.33 -6.01
C THR A 197 13.86 -8.28 -5.21
N ILE A 198 12.78 -8.79 -5.81
CA ILE A 198 11.53 -9.10 -5.12
C ILE A 198 11.67 -10.47 -4.48
N THR A 199 11.28 -10.60 -3.20
CA THR A 199 11.27 -11.88 -2.49
C THR A 199 9.96 -12.03 -1.73
N PRO A 200 9.18 -13.10 -1.95
CA PRO A 200 7.96 -13.35 -1.19
C PRO A 200 8.32 -13.59 0.28
N ILE A 201 7.59 -12.93 1.19
CA ILE A 201 7.70 -13.16 2.63
C ILE A 201 6.61 -14.14 3.06
N GLY A 202 5.39 -13.92 2.58
CA GLY A 202 4.26 -14.80 2.83
C GLY A 202 2.96 -14.16 2.41
N GLU A 203 1.90 -14.93 2.55
CA GLU A 203 0.54 -14.55 2.20
C GLU A 203 -0.44 -15.09 3.23
N ILE A 204 -1.62 -14.50 3.25
CA ILE A 204 -2.72 -14.90 4.13
C ILE A 204 -4.04 -14.77 3.37
N ALA A 205 -4.79 -15.86 3.30
CA ALA A 205 -6.20 -15.83 2.96
C ALA A 205 -7.01 -15.57 4.24
N LEU A 206 -8.02 -14.70 4.13
CA LEU A 206 -8.90 -14.31 5.23
C LEU A 206 -10.29 -14.87 4.95
N ASP A 207 -10.92 -15.48 5.96
CA ASP A 207 -12.22 -16.13 5.75
C ASP A 207 -13.41 -15.24 6.12
N ASN A 208 -13.23 -14.38 7.13
CA ASN A 208 -14.33 -13.65 7.78
C ASN A 208 -14.50 -12.22 7.28
N TRP A 209 -13.47 -11.70 6.59
CA TRP A 209 -13.43 -10.36 6.05
C TRP A 209 -12.40 -10.30 4.94
N GLY A 210 -12.45 -9.26 4.12
CA GLY A 210 -11.51 -9.02 3.04
C GLY A 210 -11.03 -7.58 2.99
N PRO A 211 -9.81 -7.32 2.48
CA PRO A 211 -9.27 -5.98 2.39
C PRO A 211 -9.79 -5.22 1.18
N GLY A 212 -10.38 -4.04 1.40
CA GLY A 212 -10.68 -3.06 0.36
C GLY A 212 -9.46 -2.19 0.04
N GLN A 213 -9.63 -0.87 0.07
CA GLN A 213 -8.50 0.06 -0.08
C GLN A 213 -7.47 -0.15 1.03
N VAL A 214 -6.17 -0.06 0.67
CA VAL A 214 -5.05 -0.29 1.59
C VAL A 214 -4.00 0.81 1.39
N LYS A 215 -3.44 1.33 2.50
CA LYS A 215 -2.44 2.40 2.46
C LYS A 215 -1.47 2.31 3.64
N TRP A 216 -0.17 2.32 3.34
CA TRP A 216 0.86 2.50 4.38
C TRP A 216 0.78 3.91 4.98
N ILE A 217 0.86 3.98 6.31
CA ILE A 217 0.97 5.25 7.05
C ILE A 217 2.37 5.45 7.62
N ASP A 218 3.12 4.37 7.82
CA ASP A 218 4.55 4.36 8.11
C ASP A 218 5.19 3.04 7.63
N ASN A 219 6.44 2.75 8.03
CA ASN A 219 7.19 1.56 7.57
C ASN A 219 6.69 0.23 8.13
N ASN A 220 5.89 0.26 9.19
CA ASN A 220 5.39 -0.90 9.92
C ASN A 220 3.87 -0.93 10.03
N THR A 221 3.19 0.16 9.65
CA THR A 221 1.76 0.30 9.83
C THR A 221 1.09 0.67 8.53
N PHE A 222 -0.04 0.02 8.26
CA PHE A 222 -0.95 0.38 7.18
C PHE A 222 -2.39 0.43 7.69
N VAL A 223 -3.24 1.15 6.98
CA VAL A 223 -4.69 1.12 7.16
C VAL A 223 -5.28 0.32 6.00
N ALA A 224 -6.32 -0.44 6.29
CA ALA A 224 -7.11 -1.15 5.29
C ALA A 224 -8.60 -0.88 5.53
N GLU A 225 -9.40 -0.88 4.47
CA GLU A 225 -10.83 -1.12 4.59
C GLU A 225 -11.05 -2.59 4.93
N HIS A 226 -11.65 -2.86 6.08
CA HIS A 226 -12.13 -4.17 6.49
C HIS A 226 -13.56 -4.33 5.96
N ILE A 227 -13.71 -5.14 4.92
CA ILE A 227 -14.99 -5.45 4.30
C ILE A 227 -15.48 -6.78 4.86
N SER A 228 -16.71 -6.78 5.39
CA SER A 228 -17.40 -7.99 5.87
C SER A 228 -18.82 -8.01 5.32
N LEU A 229 -19.48 -9.17 5.40
CA LEU A 229 -20.88 -9.31 4.98
C LEU A 229 -21.77 -9.41 6.22
N ASP A 230 -22.86 -8.65 6.24
CA ASP A 230 -23.89 -8.79 7.28
C ASP A 230 -24.77 -10.03 7.03
N SER A 231 -25.72 -10.29 7.93
CA SER A 231 -26.64 -11.44 7.81
C SER A 231 -27.54 -11.42 6.57
N THR A 232 -27.59 -10.29 5.86
CA THR A 232 -28.34 -10.10 4.61
C THR A 232 -27.44 -10.00 3.38
N MET A 233 -26.16 -10.34 3.51
CA MET A 233 -25.15 -10.28 2.45
C MET A 233 -24.83 -8.85 1.96
N ASN A 234 -25.14 -7.82 2.75
CA ASN A 234 -24.69 -6.46 2.43
C ASN A 234 -23.26 -6.25 2.95
N LYS A 235 -22.47 -5.48 2.19
CA LYS A 235 -21.13 -5.08 2.60
C LYS A 235 -21.18 -4.11 3.78
N VAL A 236 -20.42 -4.44 4.81
CA VAL A 236 -20.12 -3.56 5.95
C VAL A 236 -18.64 -3.24 5.89
N ILE A 237 -18.33 -1.98 5.65
CA ILE A 237 -16.96 -1.47 5.47
C ILE A 237 -16.58 -0.64 6.70
N LYS A 238 -15.43 -0.93 7.29
CA LYS A 238 -14.85 -0.16 8.40
C LYS A 238 -13.35 -0.02 8.20
N PRO A 239 -12.72 1.10 8.54
CA PRO A 239 -11.28 1.17 8.50
C PRO A 239 -10.66 0.43 9.69
N VAL A 240 -9.55 -0.26 9.44
CA VAL A 240 -8.73 -0.90 10.47
C VAL A 240 -7.28 -0.51 10.29
N LYS A 241 -6.57 -0.33 11.40
CA LYS A 241 -5.12 -0.14 11.42
C LYS A 241 -4.45 -1.48 11.66
N ILE A 242 -3.45 -1.80 10.85
CA ILE A 242 -2.73 -3.06 10.90
C ILE A 242 -1.24 -2.77 11.13
N VAL A 243 -0.69 -3.35 12.19
CA VAL A 243 0.69 -3.13 12.64
C VAL A 243 1.51 -4.40 12.46
N MET A 244 2.54 -4.33 11.62
CA MET A 244 3.54 -5.36 11.38
C MET A 244 4.60 -5.38 12.50
N GLN A 245 4.74 -6.52 13.18
CA GLN A 245 5.73 -6.78 14.24
C GLN A 245 7.03 -7.39 13.71
#